data_AF-A0A2N0QI06-F1
#
_entry.id   AF-A0A2N0QI06-F1
#
_cell.length_a   1.000
_cell.length_b   1.000
_cell.length_c   1.000
_cell.angle_alpha   90.00
_cell.angle_beta   90.00
_cell.angle_gamma   90.00
#
_symmetry.space_group_name_H-M   'P 1'
#
loop_
_entity.id
_entity.type
_entity.pdbx_description
1 polymer ?
#
loop_
_entity_poly.entity_id
_entity_poly.type
_entity_poly.pdbx_seq_one_letter_code
_entity_poly.pdbx_strand_id
1 'polypeptide(L)'
;MVGNQAPAFEMEAVLPDKSFGKVSLEENMKNDKWTVLFFYPMDFTFVCPTEITAMSDRNNEFEDLDAQIIGVSTDTVHTHLAWINTDRTQNGLGQLNYPLAA
;
A
#
# COMPACT_ATOMS: atom_id res chain seq x y z
N MET A 1 -18.35 8.13 2.51
CA MET A 1 -18.83 9.33 1.78
C MET A 1 -17.97 10.50 2.23
N VAL A 2 -17.58 11.39 1.32
CA VAL A 2 -16.74 12.55 1.66
C VAL A 2 -17.40 13.37 2.78
N GLY A 3 -16.59 13.80 3.75
CA GLY A 3 -17.05 14.57 4.92
C GLY A 3 -17.55 13.72 6.10
N ASN A 4 -17.76 12.41 5.91
CA ASN A 4 -18.02 11.48 6.99
C ASN A 4 -16.74 10.74 7.39
N GLN A 5 -16.71 10.21 8.61
CA GLN A 5 -15.65 9.33 9.07
C GLN A 5 -15.46 8.16 8.08
N ALA A 6 -14.23 7.94 7.65
CA ALA A 6 -13.90 6.81 6.80
C ALA A 6 -14.21 5.49 7.52
N PRO A 7 -14.73 4.46 6.82
CA PRO A 7 -15.01 3.17 7.44
C PRO A 7 -13.76 2.60 8.10
N ALA A 8 -13.90 2.10 9.33
CA ALA A 8 -12.82 1.40 10.02
C ALA A 8 -12.42 0.15 9.23
N PHE A 9 -11.12 -0.12 9.17
CA PHE A 9 -10.58 -1.32 8.55
C PHE A 9 -9.37 -1.81 9.34
N GLU A 10 -9.16 -3.12 9.26
CA GLU A 10 -7.91 -3.81 9.59
C GLU A 10 -7.71 -4.86 8.49
N MET A 11 -6.54 -4.85 7.85
CA MET A 11 -6.23 -5.74 6.71
C MET A 11 -4.86 -6.37 6.91
N GLU A 12 -4.67 -7.59 6.41
CA GLU A 12 -3.36 -8.20 6.31
C GLU A 12 -2.58 -7.52 5.19
N ALA A 13 -1.28 -7.32 5.37
CA ALA A 13 -0.45 -6.61 4.41
C ALA A 13 0.95 -7.19 4.32
N VAL A 14 1.59 -6.96 3.18
CA VAL A 14 3.04 -7.07 3.04
C VAL A 14 3.64 -5.71 3.39
N LEU A 15 4.46 -5.67 4.44
CA LEU A 15 5.13 -4.46 4.93
C LEU A 15 6.36 -4.10 4.06
N PRO A 16 6.93 -2.89 4.19
CA PRO A 16 8.10 -2.48 3.40
C PRO A 16 9.32 -3.41 3.57
N ASP A 17 9.48 -4.04 4.73
CA ASP A 17 10.53 -5.04 4.98
C ASP A 17 10.22 -6.43 4.38
N LYS A 18 9.14 -6.53 3.60
CA LYS A 18 8.61 -7.76 2.98
C LYS A 18 8.08 -8.80 3.99
N SER A 19 7.91 -8.42 5.25
CA SER A 19 7.23 -9.25 6.24
C SER A 19 5.72 -9.16 6.08
N PHE A 20 5.00 -10.15 6.61
CA PHE A 20 3.55 -10.07 6.75
C PHE A 20 3.20 -9.34 8.04
N GLY A 21 2.27 -8.40 7.94
CA GLY A 21 1.79 -7.60 9.05
C GLY A 21 0.34 -7.19 8.87
N LYS A 22 -0.08 -6.17 9.61
CA LYS A 22 -1.42 -5.61 9.54
C LYS A 22 -1.36 -4.09 9.38
N VAL A 23 -2.37 -3.55 8.72
CA VAL A 23 -2.61 -2.11 8.64
C VAL A 23 -3.99 -1.78 9.15
N SER A 24 -4.13 -0.68 9.89
CA SER A 24 -5.39 -0.27 10.49
C SER A 24 -5.57 1.24 10.41
N LEU A 25 -6.77 1.67 10.02
CA LEU A 25 -7.13 3.09 10.05
C LEU A 25 -7.08 3.65 11.47
N GLU A 26 -7.57 2.89 12.44
CA GLU A 26 -7.62 3.34 13.84
C GLU A 26 -6.23 3.53 14.41
N GLU A 27 -5.27 2.66 14.04
CA GLU A 27 -3.88 2.79 14.47
C GLU A 27 -3.22 4.03 13.88
N ASN A 28 -3.43 4.30 12.58
CA ASN A 28 -2.94 5.53 11.96
C ASN A 28 -3.53 6.78 12.64
N MET A 29 -4.84 6.78 12.91
CA MET A 29 -5.51 7.88 13.61
C MET A 29 -4.99 8.09 15.03
N LYS A 30 -4.70 7.01 15.78
CA LYS A 30 -4.11 7.09 17.13
C LYS A 30 -2.70 7.68 17.13
N ASN A 31 -1.98 7.50 16.02
CA ASN A 31 -0.64 8.02 15.82
C ASN A 31 -0.63 9.41 15.16
N ASP A 32 -1.80 10.09 15.09
CA ASP A 32 -1.99 11.39 14.44
C ASP A 32 -1.54 11.43 12.96
N LYS A 33 -1.57 10.27 12.28
CA LYS A 33 -1.17 10.16 10.87
C LYS A 33 -2.34 10.26 9.91
N TRP A 34 -2.15 11.03 8.83
CA TRP A 34 -2.98 10.96 7.64
C TRP A 34 -2.87 9.58 7.00
N THR A 35 -3.97 9.10 6.40
CA THR A 35 -3.99 7.84 5.65
C THR A 35 -4.34 8.10 4.20
N VAL A 36 -3.41 7.80 3.31
CA VAL A 36 -3.63 7.77 1.86
C VAL A 36 -3.96 6.33 1.48
N LEU A 37 -5.26 6.02 1.45
CA LEU A 37 -5.77 4.70 1.07
C LEU A 37 -6.13 4.71 -0.42
N PHE A 38 -5.49 3.87 -1.22
CA PHE A 38 -5.83 3.73 -2.64
C PHE A 38 -6.07 2.27 -3.02
N PHE A 39 -7.01 2.05 -3.93
CA PHE A 39 -7.38 0.71 -4.41
C PHE A 39 -6.96 0.55 -5.86
N TYR A 40 -6.35 -0.58 -6.18
CA TYR A 40 -6.03 -0.97 -7.55
C TYR A 40 -6.68 -2.34 -7.86
N PRO A 41 -6.95 -2.65 -9.14
CA PRO A 41 -7.85 -3.75 -9.49
C PRO A 41 -7.29 -5.14 -9.16
N MET A 42 -6.03 -5.40 -9.55
CA MET A 42 -5.44 -6.74 -9.46
C MET A 42 -3.92 -6.70 -9.70
N ASP A 43 -3.18 -7.54 -8.96
CA ASP A 43 -1.76 -7.81 -9.14
C ASP A 43 -1.44 -8.36 -10.54
N PHE A 44 -0.22 -8.12 -11.03
CA PHE A 44 0.26 -8.63 -12.32
C PHE A 44 -0.57 -8.19 -13.55
N THR A 45 -1.32 -7.10 -13.45
CA THR A 45 -2.05 -6.52 -14.59
C THR A 45 -1.34 -5.31 -15.21
N PHE A 46 -1.81 -4.88 -16.38
CA PHE A 46 -1.18 -3.85 -17.20
C PHE A 46 -1.52 -2.41 -16.78
N VAL A 47 -2.46 -2.22 -15.84
CA VAL A 47 -2.83 -0.94 -15.23
C VAL A 47 -2.61 -1.10 -13.71
N CYS A 48 -1.65 -0.48 -13.04
CA CYS A 48 -0.52 0.33 -13.46
C CYS A 48 0.56 0.17 -12.36
N PRO A 49 1.64 -0.63 -12.54
CA PRO A 49 2.73 -0.61 -11.57
C PRO A 49 3.32 0.79 -11.43
N THR A 50 3.11 1.70 -12.39
CA THR A 50 3.62 3.08 -12.32
C THR A 50 2.98 3.90 -11.20
N GLU A 51 1.69 3.75 -10.89
CA GLU A 51 1.07 4.48 -9.77
C GLU A 51 1.63 3.99 -8.43
N ILE A 52 1.70 2.66 -8.28
CA ILE A 52 2.20 2.00 -7.07
C ILE A 52 3.68 2.37 -6.84
N THR A 53 4.51 2.23 -7.88
CA THR A 53 5.95 2.53 -7.81
C THR A 53 6.22 4.03 -7.67
N ALA A 54 5.48 4.92 -8.34
CA ALA A 54 5.67 6.36 -8.22
C ALA A 54 5.32 6.87 -6.81
N MET A 55 4.25 6.36 -6.19
CA MET A 55 3.95 6.66 -4.79
C MET A 55 5.06 6.14 -3.86
N SER A 56 5.67 5.01 -4.19
CA SER A 56 6.73 4.41 -3.37
C SER A 56 8.02 5.20 -3.46
N ASP A 57 8.38 5.64 -4.67
CA ASP A 57 9.58 6.42 -4.94
C ASP A 57 9.49 7.81 -4.27
N ARG A 58 8.27 8.31 -4.01
CA ARG A 58 7.99 9.57 -3.33
C ARG A 58 7.46 9.41 -1.90
N ASN A 59 7.57 8.22 -1.30
CA ASN A 59 7.01 7.93 0.03
C ASN A 59 7.48 8.92 1.11
N ASN A 60 8.72 9.37 1.04
CA ASN A 60 9.27 10.37 1.98
C ASN A 60 8.48 11.68 1.98
N GLU A 61 7.93 12.11 0.84
CA GLU A 61 7.12 13.35 0.78
C GLU A 61 5.79 13.21 1.54
N PHE A 62 5.28 11.98 1.67
CA PHE A 62 4.09 11.69 2.47
C PHE A 62 4.47 11.57 3.95
N GLU A 63 5.59 10.93 4.27
CA GLU A 63 6.10 10.83 5.64
C GLU A 63 6.38 12.21 6.25
N ASP A 64 6.95 13.14 5.47
CA ASP A 64 7.18 14.53 5.88
C ASP A 64 5.88 15.31 6.19
N LEU A 65 4.73 14.80 5.75
CA LEU A 65 3.39 15.35 5.98
C LEU A 65 2.59 14.53 7.00
N ASP A 66 3.26 13.68 7.79
CA ASP A 66 2.66 12.75 8.73
C ASP A 66 1.62 11.84 8.05
N ALA A 67 1.84 11.46 6.79
CA ALA A 67 0.93 10.64 6.00
C ALA A 67 1.49 9.24 5.71
N GLN A 68 0.66 8.23 5.86
CA GLN A 68 0.96 6.85 5.49
C GLN A 68 0.16 6.42 4.27
N ILE A 69 0.86 5.88 3.28
CA ILE A 69 0.27 5.29 2.08
C ILE A 69 -0.09 3.83 2.35
N ILE A 70 -1.26 3.40 1.88
CA ILE A 70 -1.69 2.00 1.89
C ILE A 70 -2.29 1.69 0.52
N GLY A 71 -1.65 0.78 -0.22
CA GLY A 71 -2.22 0.23 -1.46
C GLY A 71 -3.05 -1.01 -1.18
N VAL A 72 -4.19 -1.17 -1.85
CA VAL A 72 -5.12 -2.27 -1.60
C VAL A 72 -5.58 -2.90 -2.90
N SER A 73 -5.60 -4.23 -2.97
CA SER A 73 -6.39 -4.98 -3.96
C SER A 73 -7.10 -6.15 -3.28
N THR A 74 -7.79 -6.99 -4.06
CA THR A 74 -8.43 -8.22 -3.54
C THR A 74 -7.52 -9.44 -3.64
N ASP A 75 -6.27 -9.27 -4.03
CA ASP A 75 -5.29 -10.35 -4.12
C ASP A 75 -4.81 -10.77 -2.73
N THR A 76 -4.18 -11.95 -2.62
CA THR A 76 -3.66 -12.41 -1.33
C THR A 76 -2.33 -11.73 -1.00
N VAL A 77 -1.98 -11.64 0.30
CA VAL A 77 -0.64 -11.18 0.73
C VAL A 77 0.51 -11.99 0.11
N HIS A 78 0.28 -13.24 -0.28
CA HIS A 78 1.27 -14.07 -0.97
C HIS A 78 1.46 -13.63 -2.43
N THR A 79 0.38 -13.24 -3.10
CA THR A 79 0.41 -12.66 -4.44
C THR A 79 1.17 -11.32 -4.42
N HIS A 80 0.88 -10.47 -3.43
CA HIS A 80 1.58 -9.21 -3.23
C HIS A 80 3.08 -9.41 -3.04
N LEU A 81 3.47 -10.35 -2.15
CA LEU A 81 4.88 -10.65 -1.91
C LEU A 81 5.58 -11.16 -3.18
N ALA A 82 4.91 -11.98 -3.98
CA ALA A 82 5.44 -12.43 -5.27
C ALA A 82 5.63 -11.25 -6.24
N TRP A 83 4.69 -10.30 -6.27
CA TRP A 83 4.76 -9.15 -7.17
C TRP A 83 5.82 -8.13 -6.75
N ILE A 84 5.97 -7.88 -5.45
CA ILE A 84 7.08 -7.10 -4.85
C ILE A 84 8.44 -7.72 -5.17
N ASN A 85 8.53 -9.04 -5.20
CA ASN A 85 9.77 -9.75 -5.55
C ASN A 85 10.03 -9.84 -7.05
N THR A 86 9.07 -9.43 -7.89
CA THR A 86 9.25 -9.36 -9.33
C THR A 86 9.92 -8.03 -9.69
N ASP A 87 10.92 -8.06 -10.56
CA ASP A 87 11.67 -6.86 -10.97
C ASP A 87 10.80 -5.90 -11.80
N ARG A 88 11.01 -4.58 -11.64
CA ARG A 88 10.26 -3.54 -12.38
C ARG A 88 10.41 -3.67 -13.90
N THR A 89 11.54 -4.16 -14.41
CA THR A 89 11.76 -4.44 -15.85
C THR A 89 10.94 -5.62 -16.37
N GLN A 90 10.40 -6.45 -15.47
CA GLN A 90 9.55 -7.60 -15.77
C GLN A 90 8.09 -7.34 -15.36
N ASN A 91 7.65 -6.08 -15.35
CA ASN A 91 6.32 -5.64 -14.88
C ASN A 91 6.03 -5.97 -13.40
N GLY A 92 7.08 -6.16 -12.60
CA GLY A 92 6.97 -6.24 -11.14
C GLY A 92 6.99 -4.88 -10.46
N LEU A 93 6.91 -4.89 -9.13
CA LEU A 93 6.95 -3.68 -8.32
C LEU A 93 8.37 -3.37 -7.81
N GLY A 94 9.19 -4.39 -7.64
CA GLY A 94 10.44 -4.29 -6.88
C GLY A 94 10.17 -3.86 -5.42
N GLN A 95 11.19 -3.27 -4.79
CA GLN A 95 11.06 -2.76 -3.43
C GLN A 95 9.99 -1.66 -3.36
N LEU A 96 9.06 -1.82 -2.41
CA LEU A 96 8.09 -0.80 -2.01
C LEU A 96 8.43 -0.23 -0.64
N ASN A 97 8.09 1.04 -0.44
CA ASN A 97 8.35 1.77 0.81
C ASN A 97 7.11 1.93 1.69
N TYR A 98 5.97 1.39 1.25
CA TYR A 98 4.71 1.40 1.99
C TYR A 98 4.00 0.04 1.85
N PRO A 99 3.03 -0.29 2.73
CA PRO A 99 2.37 -1.58 2.74
C PRO A 99 1.38 -1.81 1.58
N LEU A 100 1.32 -3.06 1.09
CA LEU A 100 0.25 -3.56 0.22
C LEU A 100 -0.67 -4.49 1.00
N ALA A 101 -1.94 -4.11 1.10
CA ALA A 101 -2.96 -4.80 1.88
C ALA A 101 -3.94 -5.61 1.02
N ALA A 102 -4.41 -6.72 1.60
CA ALA A 102 -5.32 -7.70 1.04
C ALA A 102 -6.67 -7.73 1.78
#